data_AF-A0A661DXS2-F1
#
_entry.id   AF-A0A661DXS2-F1
#
_cell.length_a   1.000
_cell.length_b   1.000
_cell.length_c   1.000
_cell.angle_alpha   90.00
_cell.angle_beta   90.00
_cell.angle_gamma   90.00
#
_symmetry.space_group_name_H-M   'P 1'
#
loop_
_entity.id
_entity.type
_entity.pdbx_description
1 polymer ?
#
loop_
_entity_poly.entity_id
_entity_poly.type
_entity_poly.pdbx_seq_one_letter_code
_entity_poly.pdbx_strand_id
1 'polypeptide(L)'
;MEFAEHYAKPFHGELGGTFARVNDFNHEFFIRWGKIDFDVYYGVQANVKVILKVFSNNNITETYIVDTDPYDISWDRHKRRTRDFYIHPFSETFGQINCIKISYIVHLDERSIVSEKEYIYMDWPQLQGNQDEHQYHRITDEYSTTNHHQTYELNADELQCDTDWFNNHFESLELVPKFTKGQPEHPYHPKNYIHHLINKVIRSKQDEPDRLCTIKVSVDCIDDADFISHLIHASKQGVWVQCIVDWRKMTLTNSHNYARLKHSGIELIGVVCSPQHHLIEVEPDMHTKFIIFNDEDCIQGSFNITFDRWWANWESGMT
;
A
#
# COMPACT_ATOMS: atom_id res chain seq x y z
N MET A 1 11.19 23.11 -9.83
CA MET A 1 10.43 21.92 -9.42
C MET A 1 9.59 22.34 -8.22
N GLU A 2 8.31 22.00 -8.22
CA GLU A 2 7.40 22.31 -7.13
C GLU A 2 7.41 21.15 -6.13
N PHE A 3 7.44 21.45 -4.84
CA PHE A 3 7.53 20.46 -3.76
C PHE A 3 6.38 20.64 -2.77
N ALA A 4 6.00 19.54 -2.12
CA ALA A 4 4.89 19.52 -1.17
C ALA A 4 5.09 20.50 0.01
N GLU A 5 6.35 20.79 0.38
CA GLU A 5 6.76 21.72 1.44
C GLU A 5 6.25 23.15 1.22
N HIS A 6 5.92 23.54 -0.01
CA HIS A 6 5.27 24.83 -0.30
C HIS A 6 3.82 24.89 0.20
N TYR A 7 3.17 23.73 0.35
CA TYR A 7 1.76 23.61 0.69
C TYR A 7 1.53 23.04 2.08
N ALA A 8 2.36 22.10 2.53
CA ALA A 8 2.21 21.45 3.82
C ALA A 8 3.56 21.20 4.49
N LYS A 9 3.62 21.20 5.82
CA LYS A 9 4.82 20.81 6.57
C LYS A 9 4.45 19.95 7.78
N PRO A 10 5.08 18.78 7.98
CA PRO A 10 4.93 18.04 9.23
C PRO A 10 5.58 18.83 10.37
N PHE A 11 4.94 18.89 11.53
CA PHE A 11 5.48 19.63 12.68
C PHE A 11 5.51 18.81 13.98
N HIS A 12 4.67 17.78 14.10
CA HIS A 12 4.55 16.99 15.32
C HIS A 12 4.29 15.52 14.99
N GLY A 13 4.98 14.63 15.72
CA GLY A 13 4.77 13.19 15.71
C GLY A 13 4.58 12.66 17.12
N GLU A 14 3.67 11.70 17.27
CA GLU A 14 3.36 11.03 18.54
C GLU A 14 3.31 9.52 18.34
N LEU A 15 4.12 8.78 19.11
CA LEU A 15 4.08 7.33 19.18
C LEU A 15 3.55 6.89 20.56
N GLY A 16 2.36 6.30 20.57
CA GLY A 16 1.70 5.85 21.80
C GLY A 16 2.34 4.62 22.44
N GLY A 17 1.78 4.18 23.56
CA GLY A 17 2.22 2.98 24.27
C GLY A 17 1.94 1.67 23.52
N THR A 18 2.62 0.61 23.94
CA THR A 18 2.45 -0.75 23.40
C THR A 18 1.15 -1.38 23.87
N PHE A 19 0.49 -2.11 22.97
CA PHE A 19 -0.68 -2.93 23.30
C PHE A 19 -0.75 -4.18 22.43
N ALA A 20 -1.43 -5.22 22.93
CA ALA A 20 -1.58 -6.49 22.22
C ALA A 20 -2.72 -6.45 21.18
N ARG A 21 -2.48 -7.13 20.05
CA ARG A 21 -3.48 -7.48 19.04
C ARG A 21 -3.32 -8.94 18.66
N VAL A 22 -4.45 -9.59 18.42
CA VAL A 22 -4.50 -10.99 18.00
C VAL A 22 -5.06 -11.04 16.59
N ASN A 23 -4.42 -11.79 15.70
CA ASN A 23 -4.91 -11.96 14.32
C ASN A 23 -5.87 -13.16 14.21
N ASP A 24 -6.38 -13.39 12.99
CA ASP A 24 -7.32 -14.49 12.69
C ASP A 24 -6.73 -15.90 12.95
N PHE A 25 -5.40 -16.02 13.07
CA PHE A 25 -4.69 -17.26 13.40
C PHE A 25 -4.42 -17.43 14.89
N ASN A 26 -4.98 -16.54 15.73
CA ASN A 26 -4.73 -16.49 17.17
C ASN A 26 -3.25 -16.23 17.54
N HIS A 27 -2.49 -15.60 16.64
CA HIS A 27 -1.14 -15.11 16.94
C HIS A 27 -1.23 -13.73 17.58
N GLU A 28 -0.50 -13.53 18.67
CA GLU A 28 -0.41 -12.27 19.40
C GLU A 28 0.74 -11.41 18.88
N PHE A 29 0.46 -10.12 18.71
CA PHE A 29 1.39 -9.08 18.26
C PHE A 29 1.34 -7.92 19.23
N PHE A 30 2.50 -7.38 19.58
CA PHE A 30 2.61 -6.18 20.42
C PHE A 30 2.91 -4.98 19.52
N ILE A 31 1.93 -4.10 19.35
CA ILE A 31 2.02 -2.97 18.42
C ILE A 31 1.95 -1.64 19.15
N ARG A 32 2.43 -0.59 18.48
CA ARG A 32 2.30 0.80 18.93
C ARG A 32 1.55 1.59 17.86
N TRP A 33 0.70 2.51 18.29
CA TRP A 33 0.01 3.42 17.37
C TRP A 33 0.81 4.73 17.21
N GLY A 34 0.69 5.37 16.04
CA GLY A 34 1.38 6.61 15.71
C GLY A 34 0.45 7.65 15.08
N LYS A 35 0.79 8.93 15.27
CA LYS A 35 0.11 10.10 14.70
C LYS A 35 1.10 11.15 14.23
N ILE A 36 0.78 11.83 13.15
CA ILE A 36 1.57 12.96 12.63
C ILE A 36 0.63 14.12 12.30
N ASP A 37 1.00 15.32 12.72
CA ASP A 37 0.31 16.56 12.40
C ASP A 37 1.09 17.41 11.39
N PHE A 38 0.32 18.06 10.51
CA PHE A 38 0.79 18.93 9.44
C PHE A 38 0.13 20.29 9.52
N ASP A 39 0.92 21.34 9.31
CA ASP A 39 0.40 22.66 8.94
C ASP A 39 0.23 22.69 7.43
N VAL A 40 -0.94 23.12 6.95
CA VAL A 40 -1.25 23.25 5.51
C VAL A 40 -1.56 24.70 5.17
N TYR A 41 -0.77 25.28 4.27
CA TYR A 41 -0.80 26.67 3.82
C TYR A 41 -1.65 26.83 2.55
N TYR A 42 -2.76 26.10 2.50
CA TYR A 42 -3.73 26.14 1.42
C TYR A 42 -5.12 25.80 1.97
N GLY A 43 -6.17 26.06 1.18
CA GLY A 43 -7.53 25.69 1.54
C GLY A 43 -7.69 24.15 1.67
N VAL A 44 -8.85 23.72 2.19
CA VAL A 44 -9.16 22.32 2.52
C VAL A 44 -9.04 21.34 1.35
N GLN A 45 -9.08 21.85 0.11
CA GLN A 45 -8.86 21.10 -1.11
C GLN A 45 -7.46 20.46 -1.22
N ALA A 46 -6.45 21.02 -0.53
CA ALA A 46 -5.14 20.39 -0.44
C ALA A 46 -5.20 19.19 0.52
N ASN A 47 -5.14 17.99 -0.05
CA ASN A 47 -5.09 16.76 0.72
C ASN A 47 -3.64 16.33 0.94
N VAL A 48 -3.34 15.73 2.09
CA VAL A 48 -2.01 15.18 2.39
C VAL A 48 -2.14 13.67 2.55
N LYS A 49 -1.28 12.90 1.87
CA LYS A 49 -1.08 11.47 2.10
C LYS A 49 0.34 11.27 2.61
N VAL A 50 0.51 10.47 3.66
CA VAL A 50 1.82 10.24 4.27
C VAL A 50 2.38 8.91 3.80
N ILE A 51 3.64 8.90 3.37
CA ILE A 51 4.40 7.69 3.08
C ILE A 51 5.28 7.41 4.29
N LEU A 52 4.98 6.33 5.02
CA LEU A 52 5.75 5.89 6.18
C LEU A 52 6.74 4.81 5.74
N LYS A 53 8.02 4.97 6.10
CA LYS A 53 9.07 3.96 5.90
C LYS A 53 9.59 3.49 7.25
N VAL A 54 9.36 2.22 7.56
CA VAL A 54 9.80 1.58 8.81
C VAL A 54 11.01 0.71 8.50
N PHE A 55 12.17 1.11 9.03
CA PHE A 55 13.43 0.42 8.83
C PHE A 55 13.71 -0.54 9.98
N SER A 56 14.11 -1.76 9.66
CA SER A 56 14.44 -2.81 10.64
C SER A 56 15.86 -3.33 10.46
N ASN A 57 16.43 -3.92 11.51
CA ASN A 57 17.83 -4.37 11.54
C ASN A 57 18.19 -5.45 10.50
N ASN A 58 17.21 -6.16 9.93
CA ASN A 58 17.44 -7.20 8.91
C ASN A 58 17.38 -6.65 7.46
N ASN A 59 17.68 -5.36 7.26
CA ASN A 59 17.60 -4.66 5.97
C ASN A 59 16.23 -4.77 5.29
N ILE A 60 15.17 -4.87 6.08
CA ILE A 60 13.79 -4.75 5.60
C ILE A 60 13.33 -3.32 5.81
N THR A 61 12.70 -2.77 4.78
CA THR A 61 11.95 -1.52 4.87
C THR A 61 10.50 -1.83 4.54
N GLU A 62 9.61 -1.62 5.51
CA GLU A 62 8.17 -1.66 5.26
C GLU A 62 7.71 -0.26 4.85
N THR A 63 6.91 -0.19 3.79
CA THR A 63 6.35 1.07 3.30
C THR A 63 4.85 1.08 3.49
N TYR A 64 4.32 2.18 4.01
CA TYR A 64 2.88 2.37 4.20
C TYR A 64 2.44 3.69 3.60
N ILE A 65 1.19 3.74 3.12
CA ILE A 65 0.50 4.99 2.81
C ILE A 65 -0.58 5.19 3.88
N VAL A 66 -0.57 6.36 4.51
CA VAL A 66 -1.48 6.72 5.60
C VAL A 66 -2.31 7.93 5.22
N ASP A 67 -3.61 7.78 5.38
CA ASP A 67 -4.58 8.85 5.15
C ASP A 67 -4.52 9.92 6.25
N THR A 68 -4.88 11.14 5.89
CA THR A 68 -5.01 12.24 6.84
C THR A 68 -6.40 12.86 6.80
N ASP A 69 -6.85 13.37 7.94
CA ASP A 69 -8.13 14.08 8.09
C ASP A 69 -7.86 15.57 8.42
N PRO A 70 -8.64 16.52 7.85
CA PRO A 70 -8.45 17.94 8.08
C PRO A 70 -9.06 18.41 9.41
N TYR A 71 -8.43 19.40 10.04
CA TYR A 71 -8.92 20.09 11.23
C TYR A 71 -8.40 21.53 11.28
N ASP A 72 -8.84 22.34 12.26
CA ASP A 72 -8.48 23.76 12.40
C ASP A 72 -8.61 24.55 11.07
N ILE A 73 -9.76 24.39 10.39
CA ILE A 73 -9.95 24.86 9.02
C ILE A 73 -10.19 26.38 8.98
N SER A 74 -9.44 27.06 8.12
CA SER A 74 -9.65 28.44 7.67
C SER A 74 -9.72 28.47 6.14
N TRP A 75 -10.02 29.64 5.56
CA TRP A 75 -10.20 29.78 4.12
C TRP A 75 -8.92 29.52 3.29
N ASP A 76 -7.75 29.89 3.83
CA ASP A 76 -6.43 29.81 3.17
C ASP A 76 -5.44 28.84 3.84
N ARG A 77 -5.86 28.20 4.93
CA ARG A 77 -5.01 27.32 5.73
C ARG A 77 -5.84 26.34 6.52
N HIS A 78 -5.27 25.20 6.83
CA HIS A 78 -5.83 24.24 7.77
C HIS A 78 -4.71 23.40 8.35
N LYS A 79 -5.05 22.46 9.23
CA LYS A 79 -4.14 21.40 9.65
C LYS A 79 -4.66 20.07 9.18
N ARG A 80 -3.75 19.11 9.05
CA ARG A 80 -4.12 17.71 8.77
C ARG A 80 -3.42 16.81 9.75
N ARG A 81 -4.12 15.75 10.15
CA ARG A 81 -3.61 14.73 11.06
C ARG A 81 -3.71 13.38 10.39
N THR A 82 -2.67 12.57 10.47
CA THR A 82 -2.78 11.17 10.04
C THR A 82 -3.83 10.44 10.86
N ARG A 83 -4.55 9.53 10.22
CA ARG A 83 -5.22 8.47 10.97
C ARG A 83 -4.19 7.67 11.76
N ASP A 84 -4.64 7.03 12.84
CA ASP A 84 -3.79 6.19 13.67
C ASP A 84 -3.21 5.08 12.78
N PHE A 85 -1.89 5.11 12.60
CA PHE A 85 -1.16 4.02 11.97
C PHE A 85 -0.49 3.18 13.03
N TYR A 86 -0.10 1.96 12.67
CA TYR A 86 0.44 1.02 13.63
C TYR A 86 1.77 0.47 13.15
N ILE A 87 2.68 0.30 14.11
CA ILE A 87 3.98 -0.31 13.88
C ILE A 87 4.15 -1.51 14.79
N HIS A 88 4.87 -2.51 14.29
CA HIS A 88 5.26 -3.68 15.06
C HIS A 88 6.74 -3.52 15.47
N PRO A 89 7.05 -3.13 16.73
CA PRO A 89 8.41 -2.74 17.10
C PRO A 89 9.43 -3.88 16.99
N PHE A 90 8.98 -5.12 17.17
CA PHE A 90 9.82 -6.30 17.05
C PHE A 90 9.07 -7.40 16.32
N SER A 91 9.56 -7.76 15.14
CA SER A 91 9.11 -8.97 14.44
C SER A 91 10.16 -10.06 14.60
N GLU A 92 9.72 -11.29 14.91
CA GLU A 92 10.63 -12.46 14.89
C GLU A 92 11.27 -12.67 13.51
N THR A 93 10.55 -12.29 12.44
CA THR A 93 11.01 -12.47 11.06
C THR A 93 11.87 -11.29 10.57
N PHE A 94 11.46 -10.05 10.88
CA PHE A 94 12.10 -8.84 10.33
C PHE A 94 13.06 -8.15 11.30
N GLY A 95 13.13 -8.65 12.53
CA GLY A 95 13.92 -8.08 13.60
C GLY A 95 13.28 -6.85 14.20
N GLN A 96 14.10 -6.06 14.88
CA GLN A 96 13.69 -4.86 15.58
C GLN A 96 13.71 -3.65 14.65
N ILE A 97 12.70 -2.79 14.77
CA ILE A 97 12.67 -1.49 14.09
C ILE A 97 13.76 -0.58 14.66
N ASN A 98 14.38 0.20 13.80
CA ASN A 98 15.47 1.09 14.20
C ASN A 98 15.29 2.56 13.83
N CYS A 99 14.48 2.84 12.84
CA CYS A 99 14.20 4.18 12.39
C CYS A 99 12.87 4.18 11.65
N ILE A 100 12.12 5.26 11.80
CA ILE A 100 10.93 5.50 11.02
C ILE A 100 11.08 6.87 10.36
N LYS A 101 10.98 6.88 9.03
CA LYS A 101 10.96 8.09 8.24
C LYS A 101 9.60 8.30 7.60
N ILE A 102 9.32 9.56 7.28
CA ILE A 102 8.14 9.94 6.51
C ILE A 102 8.53 10.79 5.31
N SER A 103 7.88 10.54 4.18
CA SER A 103 7.66 11.52 3.13
C SER A 103 6.16 11.73 2.96
N TYR A 104 5.74 12.69 2.15
CA TYR A 104 4.32 12.94 1.95
C TYR A 104 4.04 13.45 0.55
N ILE A 105 2.79 13.32 0.15
CA ILE A 105 2.24 13.79 -1.12
C ILE A 105 1.13 14.79 -0.79
N VAL A 106 1.20 15.98 -1.39
CA VAL A 106 0.09 16.91 -1.45
C VAL A 106 -0.68 16.65 -2.73
N HIS A 107 -1.94 16.24 -2.62
CA HIS A 107 -2.86 16.18 -3.75
C HIS A 107 -3.62 17.49 -3.83
N LEU A 108 -3.49 18.17 -4.97
CA LEU A 108 -4.11 19.46 -5.25
C LEU A 108 -4.37 19.57 -6.76
N ASP A 109 -5.59 19.95 -7.14
CA ASP A 109 -5.97 20.19 -8.54
C ASP A 109 -5.55 19.06 -9.49
N GLU A 110 -5.90 17.81 -9.12
CA GLU A 110 -5.58 16.58 -9.85
C GLU A 110 -4.07 16.32 -10.04
N ARG A 111 -3.23 16.93 -9.19
CA ARG A 111 -1.79 16.71 -9.16
C ARG A 111 -1.34 16.19 -7.82
N SER A 112 -0.37 15.30 -7.86
CA SER A 112 0.26 14.64 -6.72
C SER A 112 1.68 15.19 -6.59
N ILE A 113 1.85 16.16 -5.70
CA ILE A 113 3.12 16.88 -5.48
C ILE A 113 3.86 16.19 -4.33
N VAL A 114 5.02 15.61 -4.62
CA VAL A 114 5.83 14.90 -3.62
C VAL A 114 6.64 15.87 -2.73
N SER A 115 6.89 15.47 -1.49
CA SER A 115 7.82 16.16 -0.61
C SER A 115 9.24 16.07 -1.16
N GLU A 116 10.03 17.13 -1.01
CA GLU A 116 11.45 17.14 -1.36
C GLU A 116 12.25 16.16 -0.47
N LYS A 117 11.82 16.04 0.79
CA LYS A 117 12.59 15.37 1.84
C LYS A 117 11.84 14.19 2.45
N GLU A 118 12.62 13.27 2.99
CA GLU A 118 12.22 12.30 4.00
C GLU A 118 12.65 12.81 5.38
N TYR A 119 11.70 12.87 6.30
CA TYR A 119 11.85 13.39 7.65
C TYR A 119 11.94 12.25 8.66
N ILE A 120 12.68 12.43 9.74
CA ILE A 120 12.65 11.51 10.87
C ILE A 120 11.32 11.67 11.61
N TYR A 121 10.57 10.58 11.76
CA TYR A 121 9.42 10.52 12.63
C TYR A 121 9.82 10.05 14.03
N MET A 122 10.53 8.92 14.10
CA MET A 122 11.09 8.36 15.34
C MET A 122 12.45 7.72 15.06
N ASP A 123 13.43 8.00 15.90
CA ASP A 123 14.77 7.42 15.83
C ASP A 123 14.96 6.26 16.82
N TRP A 124 16.16 5.65 16.80
CA TRP A 124 16.46 4.49 17.64
C TRP A 124 16.19 4.74 19.14
N PRO A 125 16.73 5.79 19.79
CA PRO A 125 16.43 6.08 21.19
C PRO A 125 14.93 6.15 21.52
N GLN A 126 14.12 6.83 20.70
CA GLN A 126 12.68 6.96 20.94
C GLN A 126 11.96 5.61 20.79
N LEU A 127 12.36 4.81 19.81
CA LEU A 127 11.81 3.47 19.58
C LEU A 127 12.17 2.47 20.69
N GLN A 128 13.35 2.64 21.31
CA GLN A 128 13.82 1.85 22.45
C GLN A 128 13.41 2.40 23.82
N GLY A 129 12.72 3.55 23.86
CA GLY A 129 12.22 4.15 25.08
C GLY A 129 11.24 3.22 25.82
N ASN A 130 10.79 3.67 27.00
CA ASN A 130 9.79 2.91 27.76
C ASN A 130 8.55 2.66 26.88
N GLN A 131 8.20 1.38 26.71
CA GLN A 131 7.14 0.94 25.80
C GLN A 131 5.75 1.35 26.28
N ASP A 132 5.57 1.63 27.57
CA ASP A 132 4.31 2.08 28.15
C ASP A 132 4.13 3.60 28.05
N GLU A 133 5.18 4.34 27.68
CA GLU A 133 5.17 5.80 27.63
C GLU A 133 5.02 6.32 26.20
N HIS A 134 4.27 7.41 26.08
CA HIS A 134 4.15 8.15 24.84
C HIS A 134 5.48 8.81 24.49
N GLN A 135 5.88 8.71 23.23
CA GLN A 135 7.05 9.39 22.69
C GLN A 135 6.56 10.50 21.75
N TYR A 136 7.16 11.68 21.89
CA TYR A 136 6.84 12.83 21.05
C TYR A 136 8.07 13.29 20.31
N HIS A 137 7.90 13.66 19.04
CA HIS A 137 8.94 14.22 18.22
C HIS A 137 8.45 15.50 17.54
N ARG A 138 9.25 16.56 17.61
CA ARG A 138 9.03 17.74 16.78
C ARG A 138 9.72 17.46 15.45
N ILE A 139 8.93 17.25 14.40
CA ILE A 139 9.45 16.93 13.08
C ILE A 139 10.07 18.21 12.48
N THR A 140 11.33 18.11 12.07
CA THR A 140 12.09 19.21 11.46
C THR A 140 12.95 18.69 10.33
N ASP A 141 13.61 19.59 9.60
CA ASP A 141 14.55 19.26 8.53
C ASP A 141 15.86 18.62 9.06
N GLU A 142 16.06 18.54 10.37
CA GLU A 142 17.26 17.95 10.97
C GLU A 142 17.36 16.46 10.62
N TYR A 143 18.52 16.04 10.11
CA TYR A 143 18.79 14.67 9.63
C TYR A 143 17.86 14.16 8.51
N SER A 144 17.11 15.07 7.87
CA SER A 144 16.31 14.74 6.69
C SER A 144 17.19 14.26 5.53
N THR A 145 16.64 13.37 4.71
CA THR A 145 17.28 12.85 3.50
C THR A 145 16.46 13.23 2.27
N THR A 146 17.05 13.16 1.07
CA THR A 146 16.32 13.38 -0.18
C THR A 146 15.22 12.33 -0.34
N ASN A 147 14.00 12.77 -0.70
CA ASN A 147 12.94 11.87 -1.11
C ASN A 147 13.12 11.45 -2.56
N HIS A 148 13.03 10.15 -2.81
CA HIS A 148 13.13 9.56 -4.14
C HIS A 148 11.79 9.02 -4.67
N HIS A 149 10.71 9.19 -3.91
CA HIS A 149 9.38 8.77 -4.36
C HIS A 149 8.92 9.62 -5.54
N GLN A 150 8.25 8.97 -6.49
CA GLN A 150 7.74 9.61 -7.71
C GLN A 150 6.27 9.28 -7.87
N THR A 151 5.51 10.27 -8.33
CA THR A 151 4.11 10.15 -8.69
C THR A 151 3.97 10.28 -10.20
N TYR A 152 2.93 9.64 -10.74
CA TYR A 152 2.59 9.70 -12.15
C TYR A 152 1.10 10.03 -12.22
N GLU A 153 0.78 11.17 -12.84
CA GLU A 153 -0.62 11.52 -13.08
C GLU A 153 -1.17 10.71 -14.25
N LEU A 154 -2.43 10.30 -14.10
CA LEU A 154 -3.21 9.72 -15.20
C LEU A 154 -4.10 10.79 -15.79
N ASN A 155 -4.42 10.67 -17.07
CA ASN A 155 -5.31 11.60 -17.74
C ASN A 155 -6.77 11.28 -17.36
N ALA A 156 -7.38 12.14 -16.53
CA ALA A 156 -8.76 11.97 -16.10
C ALA A 156 -9.75 12.03 -17.28
N ASP A 157 -9.47 12.85 -18.30
CA ASP A 157 -10.32 12.94 -19.49
C ASP A 157 -10.29 11.65 -20.31
N GLU A 158 -9.13 11.00 -20.41
CA GLU A 158 -8.98 9.71 -21.11
C GLU A 158 -9.79 8.62 -20.40
N LEU A 159 -9.64 8.52 -19.06
CA LEU A 159 -10.42 7.58 -18.25
C LEU A 159 -11.92 7.81 -18.37
N GLN A 160 -12.36 9.08 -18.37
CA GLN A 160 -13.77 9.44 -18.54
C GLN A 160 -14.27 9.10 -19.95
N CYS A 161 -13.47 9.37 -20.99
CA CYS A 161 -13.80 9.01 -22.37
C CYS A 161 -13.97 7.49 -22.54
N ASP A 162 -13.07 6.70 -21.98
CA ASP A 162 -13.15 5.24 -22.03
C ASP A 162 -14.41 4.74 -21.30
N THR A 163 -14.70 5.30 -20.13
CA THR A 163 -15.91 4.97 -19.36
C THR A 163 -17.19 5.30 -20.16
N ASP A 164 -17.25 6.49 -20.76
CA ASP A 164 -18.39 6.92 -21.57
C ASP A 164 -18.55 6.06 -22.83
N TRP A 165 -17.45 5.60 -23.41
CA TRP A 165 -17.48 4.69 -24.54
C TRP A 165 -17.99 3.30 -24.14
N PHE A 166 -17.48 2.71 -23.05
CA PHE A 166 -17.94 1.41 -22.54
C PHE A 166 -19.40 1.40 -22.13
N ASN A 167 -19.92 2.52 -21.61
CA ASN A 167 -21.35 2.67 -21.29
C ASN A 167 -22.27 2.42 -22.51
N ASN A 168 -21.75 2.52 -23.73
CA ASN A 168 -22.46 2.28 -24.98
C ASN A 168 -21.99 1.03 -25.74
N HIS A 169 -20.95 0.34 -25.28
CA HIS A 169 -20.31 -0.80 -25.97
C HIS A 169 -19.96 -1.91 -24.97
N PHE A 170 -20.89 -2.30 -24.11
CA PHE A 170 -20.61 -3.24 -23.02
C PHE A 170 -20.04 -4.58 -23.51
N GLU A 171 -20.44 -5.03 -24.69
CA GLU A 171 -19.96 -6.26 -25.33
C GLU A 171 -18.46 -6.25 -25.65
N SER A 172 -17.84 -5.08 -25.81
CA SER A 172 -16.41 -4.97 -26.09
C SER A 172 -15.53 -5.33 -24.89
N LEU A 173 -16.10 -5.39 -23.68
CA LEU A 173 -15.37 -5.78 -22.48
C LEU A 173 -15.04 -7.28 -22.47
N GLU A 174 -15.71 -8.08 -23.31
CA GLU A 174 -15.48 -9.52 -23.45
C GLU A 174 -15.44 -10.29 -22.10
N LEU A 175 -16.24 -9.83 -21.13
CA LEU A 175 -16.14 -10.25 -19.72
C LEU A 175 -16.24 -11.77 -19.54
N VAL A 176 -15.25 -12.36 -18.86
CA VAL A 176 -15.25 -13.78 -18.50
C VAL A 176 -15.36 -13.94 -16.98
N PRO A 177 -16.40 -14.65 -16.48
CA PRO A 177 -16.55 -14.85 -15.05
C PRO A 177 -15.47 -15.75 -14.48
N LYS A 178 -15.02 -15.44 -13.25
CA LYS A 178 -14.07 -16.24 -12.48
C LYS A 178 -14.67 -16.68 -11.15
N PHE A 179 -14.36 -17.91 -10.73
CA PHE A 179 -14.84 -18.54 -9.51
C PHE A 179 -13.70 -19.29 -8.82
N THR A 180 -13.51 -19.08 -7.52
CA THR A 180 -12.45 -19.74 -6.74
C THR A 180 -12.79 -21.15 -6.29
N LYS A 181 -14.08 -21.52 -6.29
CA LYS A 181 -14.53 -22.86 -5.91
C LYS A 181 -14.44 -23.80 -7.11
N GLY A 182 -13.73 -24.91 -6.95
CA GLY A 182 -13.63 -25.96 -7.97
C GLY A 182 -12.19 -26.42 -8.15
N GLN A 183 -11.91 -27.02 -9.30
CA GLN A 183 -10.57 -27.46 -9.67
C GLN A 183 -9.73 -26.23 -10.07
N PRO A 184 -8.53 -26.01 -9.51
CA PRO A 184 -7.66 -24.89 -9.87
C PRO A 184 -7.32 -24.80 -11.36
N GLU A 185 -7.41 -25.94 -12.06
CA GLU A 185 -7.15 -26.09 -13.48
C GLU A 185 -8.32 -25.67 -14.38
N HIS A 186 -9.50 -25.43 -13.81
CA HIS A 186 -10.69 -25.04 -14.58
C HIS A 186 -10.50 -23.64 -15.22
N PRO A 187 -10.96 -23.40 -16.47
CA PRO A 187 -10.78 -22.10 -17.15
C PRO A 187 -11.38 -20.88 -16.42
N TYR A 188 -12.44 -21.12 -15.64
CA TYR A 188 -13.05 -20.10 -14.78
C TYR A 188 -12.38 -19.97 -13.41
N HIS A 189 -11.41 -20.81 -13.07
CA HIS A 189 -10.62 -20.60 -11.87
C HIS A 189 -9.53 -19.55 -12.14
N PRO A 190 -9.37 -18.52 -11.30
CA PRO A 190 -8.52 -17.37 -11.63
C PRO A 190 -7.01 -17.70 -11.58
N LYS A 191 -6.58 -18.72 -10.82
CA LYS A 191 -5.14 -19.05 -10.64
C LYS A 191 -4.39 -19.18 -11.97
N ASN A 192 -4.81 -20.09 -12.85
CA ASN A 192 -4.12 -20.32 -14.11
C ASN A 192 -4.14 -19.10 -15.04
N TYR A 193 -5.24 -18.37 -15.07
CA TYR A 193 -5.37 -17.15 -15.85
C TYR A 193 -4.39 -16.07 -15.37
N ILE A 194 -4.30 -15.83 -14.05
CA ILE A 194 -3.35 -14.89 -13.45
C ILE A 194 -1.91 -15.28 -13.81
N HIS A 195 -1.53 -16.54 -13.63
CA HIS A 195 -0.19 -17.00 -14.01
C HIS A 195 0.05 -16.91 -15.53
N HIS A 196 -0.97 -17.11 -16.37
CA HIS A 196 -0.84 -16.91 -17.81
C HIS A 196 -0.52 -15.45 -18.15
N LEU A 197 -1.22 -14.49 -17.54
CA LEU A 197 -0.98 -13.07 -17.79
C LEU A 197 0.37 -12.59 -17.28
N ILE A 198 0.84 -13.05 -16.12
CA ILE A 198 2.20 -12.75 -15.67
C ILE A 198 3.23 -13.21 -16.71
N ASN A 199 3.08 -14.42 -17.25
CA ASN A 199 3.96 -14.91 -18.32
C ASN A 199 3.86 -14.07 -19.60
N LYS A 200 2.67 -13.60 -19.96
CA LYS A 200 2.46 -12.72 -21.11
C LYS A 200 3.23 -11.41 -20.93
N VAL A 201 3.11 -10.76 -19.77
CA VAL A 201 3.83 -9.51 -19.45
C VAL A 201 5.35 -9.71 -19.47
N ILE A 202 5.85 -10.84 -18.95
CA ILE A 202 7.27 -11.19 -19.02
C ILE A 202 7.74 -11.30 -20.48
N ARG A 203 6.96 -11.97 -21.34
CA ARG A 203 7.29 -12.10 -22.77
C ARG A 203 7.28 -10.74 -23.47
N SER A 204 6.27 -9.90 -23.22
CA SER A 204 6.23 -8.52 -23.74
C SER A 204 7.50 -7.75 -23.36
N LYS A 205 7.99 -7.89 -22.12
CA LYS A 205 9.24 -7.25 -21.70
C LYS A 205 10.48 -7.82 -22.40
N GLN A 206 10.49 -9.11 -22.70
CA GLN A 206 11.60 -9.77 -23.42
C GLN A 206 11.61 -9.39 -24.90
N ASP A 207 10.43 -9.30 -25.52
CA ASP A 207 10.25 -8.95 -26.92
C ASP A 207 10.51 -7.44 -27.15
N GLU A 208 10.16 -6.60 -26.18
CA GLU A 208 10.34 -5.15 -26.21
C GLU A 208 11.09 -4.65 -24.94
N PRO A 209 12.43 -4.78 -24.88
CA PRO A 209 13.21 -4.48 -23.69
C PRO A 209 13.09 -3.04 -23.17
N ASP A 210 12.78 -2.08 -24.06
CA ASP A 210 12.63 -0.66 -23.71
C ASP A 210 11.20 -0.30 -23.25
N ARG A 211 10.20 -1.17 -23.49
CA ARG A 211 8.82 -0.94 -23.04
C ARG A 211 8.75 -1.04 -21.52
N LEU A 212 8.06 -0.08 -20.89
CA LEU A 212 7.66 -0.21 -19.49
C LEU A 212 6.54 -1.25 -19.41
N CYS A 213 6.86 -2.41 -18.84
CA CYS A 213 5.89 -3.46 -18.55
C CYS A 213 5.61 -3.46 -17.05
N THR A 214 4.35 -3.48 -16.64
CA THR A 214 3.95 -3.37 -15.24
C THR A 214 2.96 -4.44 -14.83
N ILE A 215 3.07 -4.91 -13.59
CA ILE A 215 2.04 -5.71 -12.91
C ILE A 215 1.70 -4.97 -11.62
N LYS A 216 0.46 -4.51 -11.49
CA LYS A 216 -0.03 -3.80 -10.30
C LYS A 216 -1.08 -4.66 -9.61
N VAL A 217 -0.80 -5.06 -8.38
CA VAL A 217 -1.67 -5.89 -7.56
C VAL A 217 -2.24 -5.04 -6.44
N SER A 218 -3.56 -4.98 -6.29
CA SER A 218 -4.22 -4.40 -5.11
C SER A 218 -5.18 -5.43 -4.55
N VAL A 219 -4.85 -6.05 -3.42
CA VAL A 219 -5.72 -7.03 -2.74
C VAL A 219 -5.49 -6.96 -1.23
N ASP A 220 -6.48 -7.30 -0.41
CA ASP A 220 -6.34 -7.29 1.05
C ASP A 220 -5.18 -8.21 1.51
N CYS A 221 -5.06 -9.43 0.96
CA CYS A 221 -4.01 -10.38 1.33
C CYS A 221 -3.33 -11.06 0.13
N ILE A 222 -1.99 -11.12 0.15
CA ILE A 222 -1.14 -11.89 -0.78
C ILE A 222 -0.28 -12.90 0.00
N ASP A 223 -0.84 -14.07 0.28
CA ASP A 223 -0.16 -15.13 1.04
C ASP A 223 -0.24 -16.46 0.27
N ASP A 224 0.22 -16.44 -0.98
CA ASP A 224 0.34 -17.59 -1.86
C ASP A 224 1.78 -17.74 -2.38
N ALA A 225 2.33 -18.95 -2.22
CA ALA A 225 3.74 -19.20 -2.50
C ALA A 225 4.06 -19.17 -4.01
N ASP A 226 3.17 -19.71 -4.85
CA ASP A 226 3.36 -19.76 -6.30
C ASP A 226 3.26 -18.37 -6.90
N PHE A 227 2.23 -17.62 -6.50
CA PHE A 227 1.99 -16.27 -6.98
C PHE A 227 3.15 -15.33 -6.62
N ILE A 228 3.60 -15.32 -5.35
CA ILE A 228 4.73 -14.48 -4.94
C ILE A 228 6.01 -14.90 -5.67
N SER A 229 6.26 -16.21 -5.83
CA SER A 229 7.42 -16.67 -6.60
C SER A 229 7.39 -16.16 -8.04
N HIS A 230 6.21 -16.12 -8.65
CA HIS A 230 6.03 -15.66 -10.02
C HIS A 230 6.20 -14.14 -10.16
N LEU A 231 5.68 -13.35 -9.21
CA LEU A 231 5.90 -11.91 -9.16
C LEU A 231 7.39 -11.56 -8.99
N ILE A 232 8.08 -12.26 -8.08
CA ILE A 232 9.53 -12.09 -7.89
C ILE A 232 10.28 -12.46 -9.17
N HIS A 233 9.86 -13.52 -9.87
CA HIS A 233 10.46 -13.88 -11.15
C HIS A 233 10.22 -12.78 -12.20
N ALA A 234 8.99 -12.28 -12.35
CA ALA A 234 8.66 -11.21 -13.28
C ALA A 234 9.51 -9.94 -13.02
N SER A 235 9.63 -9.55 -11.76
CA SER A 235 10.49 -8.43 -11.35
C SER A 235 11.95 -8.63 -11.76
N LYS A 236 12.49 -9.83 -11.57
CA LYS A 236 13.85 -10.20 -12.04
C LYS A 236 14.01 -10.19 -13.56
N GLN A 237 12.92 -10.31 -14.32
CA GLN A 237 12.90 -10.17 -15.78
C GLN A 237 12.75 -8.71 -16.25
N GLY A 238 12.76 -7.74 -15.32
CA GLY A 238 12.65 -6.31 -15.65
C GLY A 238 11.23 -5.78 -15.74
N VAL A 239 10.22 -6.56 -15.33
CA VAL A 239 8.84 -6.08 -15.17
C VAL A 239 8.73 -5.26 -13.89
N TRP A 240 8.08 -4.09 -13.95
CA TRP A 240 7.80 -3.30 -12.75
C TRP A 240 6.63 -3.92 -11.99
N VAL A 241 6.88 -4.46 -10.80
CA VAL A 241 5.83 -5.06 -9.97
C VAL A 241 5.55 -4.16 -8.77
N GLN A 242 4.28 -3.85 -8.55
CA GLN A 242 3.79 -3.13 -7.38
C GLN A 242 2.67 -3.92 -6.70
N CYS A 243 2.73 -4.02 -5.38
CA CYS A 243 1.74 -4.69 -4.54
C CYS A 243 1.20 -3.73 -3.49
N ILE A 244 -0.10 -3.51 -3.49
CA ILE A 244 -0.83 -2.69 -2.52
C ILE A 244 -1.71 -3.63 -1.71
N VAL A 245 -1.52 -3.65 -0.39
CA VAL A 245 -2.18 -4.58 0.52
C VAL A 245 -2.72 -3.89 1.75
N ASP A 246 -3.59 -4.58 2.47
CA ASP A 246 -3.99 -4.13 3.80
C ASP A 246 -2.79 -4.19 4.74
N TRP A 247 -2.54 -3.11 5.47
CA TRP A 247 -1.39 -3.02 6.37
C TRP A 247 -1.40 -4.14 7.42
N ARG A 248 -2.57 -4.58 7.90
CA ARG A 248 -2.70 -5.63 8.92
C ARG A 248 -2.23 -6.96 8.37
N LYS A 249 -2.54 -7.28 7.12
CA LYS A 249 -2.07 -8.53 6.49
C LYS A 249 -0.56 -8.49 6.27
N MET A 250 0.00 -7.31 5.92
CA MET A 250 1.44 -7.13 5.77
C MET A 250 2.23 -7.20 7.09
N THR A 251 1.70 -6.61 8.17
CA THR A 251 2.41 -6.41 9.44
C THR A 251 2.08 -7.47 10.48
N LEU A 252 0.82 -7.92 10.56
CA LEU A 252 0.28 -8.82 11.58
C LEU A 252 0.12 -10.27 11.08
N THR A 253 1.04 -10.69 10.22
CA THR A 253 1.10 -12.06 9.71
C THR A 253 2.54 -12.59 9.78
N ASN A 254 2.73 -13.72 10.46
CA ASN A 254 4.01 -14.44 10.46
C ASN A 254 4.13 -15.33 9.22
N SER A 255 4.10 -14.72 8.03
CA SER A 255 4.15 -15.43 6.75
C SER A 255 5.53 -15.34 6.10
N HIS A 256 6.07 -16.50 5.74
CA HIS A 256 7.30 -16.61 4.94
C HIS A 256 7.12 -16.03 3.53
N ASN A 257 5.89 -16.04 3.00
CA ASN A 257 5.57 -15.48 1.68
C ASN A 257 5.73 -13.95 1.70
N TYR A 258 5.16 -13.28 2.71
CA TYR A 258 5.37 -11.84 2.92
C TYR A 258 6.84 -11.50 3.17
N ALA A 259 7.56 -12.33 3.92
CA ALA A 259 8.98 -12.13 4.14
C ALA A 259 9.79 -12.14 2.83
N ARG A 260 9.55 -13.14 1.99
CA ARG A 260 10.17 -13.24 0.66
C ARG A 260 9.85 -12.02 -0.20
N LEU A 261 8.61 -11.54 -0.16
CA LEU A 261 8.20 -10.38 -0.93
C LEU A 261 8.89 -9.10 -0.44
N LYS A 262 8.95 -8.85 0.87
CA LYS A 262 9.65 -7.70 1.47
C LYS A 262 11.15 -7.71 1.14
N HIS A 263 11.78 -8.89 1.10
CA HIS A 263 13.19 -9.04 0.72
C HIS A 263 13.45 -8.90 -0.79
N SER A 264 12.41 -8.96 -1.63
CA SER A 264 12.59 -9.01 -3.09
C SER A 264 12.92 -7.67 -3.74
N GLY A 265 12.69 -6.56 -3.04
CA GLY A 265 12.78 -5.21 -3.60
C GLY A 265 11.58 -4.79 -4.46
N ILE A 266 10.56 -5.65 -4.61
CA ILE A 266 9.26 -5.28 -5.16
C ILE A 266 8.63 -4.20 -4.27
N GLU A 267 8.01 -3.20 -4.89
CA GLU A 267 7.29 -2.16 -4.16
C GLU A 267 6.04 -2.76 -3.50
N LEU A 268 6.14 -3.04 -2.21
CA LEU A 268 5.05 -3.53 -1.35
C LEU A 268 4.60 -2.42 -0.41
N ILE A 269 3.34 -2.01 -0.53
CA ILE A 269 2.74 -0.88 0.20
C ILE A 269 1.58 -1.39 1.05
N GLY A 270 1.65 -1.17 2.36
CA GLY A 270 0.51 -1.33 3.26
C GLY A 270 -0.33 -0.06 3.31
N VAL A 271 -1.63 -0.16 3.07
CA VAL A 271 -2.53 1.01 3.13
C VAL A 271 -3.19 1.09 4.49
N VAL A 272 -3.10 2.26 5.12
CA VAL A 272 -3.80 2.64 6.35
C VAL A 272 -4.83 3.72 6.00
N CYS A 273 -6.07 3.30 5.78
CA CYS A 273 -7.20 4.15 5.40
C CYS A 273 -8.43 3.98 6.29
N SER A 274 -8.29 3.43 7.51
CA SER A 274 -9.43 2.99 8.33
C SER A 274 -10.44 4.13 8.51
N PRO A 275 -11.73 3.96 8.17
CA PRO A 275 -12.72 5.03 8.32
C PRO A 275 -13.00 5.32 9.81
N GLN A 276 -13.18 6.58 10.20
CA GLN A 276 -13.72 6.95 11.52
C GLN A 276 -15.24 6.69 11.58
N HIS A 277 -15.67 5.45 11.37
CA HIS A 277 -17.09 5.10 11.47
C HIS A 277 -17.30 3.84 12.30
N HIS A 278 -17.91 4.01 13.48
CA HIS A 278 -18.26 2.96 14.45
C HIS A 278 -19.00 1.71 13.92
N LEU A 279 -19.60 1.76 12.72
CA LEU A 279 -20.23 0.60 12.07
C LEU A 279 -19.26 -0.19 11.15
N ILE A 280 -18.07 0.38 10.87
CA ILE A 280 -17.05 -0.13 9.94
C ILE A 280 -15.77 -0.55 10.70
N GLU A 281 -15.70 -0.31 12.02
CA GLU A 281 -14.52 -0.62 12.87
C GLU A 281 -14.20 -2.11 13.03
N VAL A 282 -15.02 -3.00 12.44
CA VAL A 282 -14.80 -4.47 12.43
C VAL A 282 -14.31 -4.95 11.05
N GLU A 283 -14.17 -4.05 10.07
CA GLU A 283 -13.96 -4.39 8.66
C GLU A 283 -12.52 -4.18 8.16
N PRO A 284 -12.17 -4.76 7.00
CA PRO A 284 -10.88 -4.55 6.39
C PRO A 284 -10.57 -3.08 6.08
N ASP A 285 -9.32 -2.67 6.30
CA ASP A 285 -8.90 -1.30 6.09
C ASP A 285 -8.92 -1.00 4.57
N MET A 286 -8.27 -1.87 3.79
CA MET A 286 -8.33 -1.87 2.34
C MET A 286 -9.00 -3.15 1.85
N HIS A 287 -10.10 -3.04 1.11
CA HIS A 287 -10.87 -4.21 0.62
C HIS A 287 -10.96 -4.33 -0.89
N THR A 288 -10.33 -3.42 -1.62
CA THR A 288 -10.25 -3.45 -3.09
C THR A 288 -9.38 -4.62 -3.55
N LYS A 289 -9.82 -5.30 -4.62
CA LYS A 289 -9.19 -6.53 -5.11
C LYS A 289 -9.17 -6.57 -6.64
N PHE A 290 -8.03 -6.19 -7.20
CA PHE A 290 -7.75 -6.30 -8.63
C PHE A 290 -6.27 -6.56 -8.91
N ILE A 291 -5.98 -7.03 -10.12
CA ILE A 291 -4.63 -7.05 -10.70
C ILE A 291 -4.71 -6.46 -12.10
N ILE A 292 -3.81 -5.52 -12.40
CA ILE A 292 -3.65 -4.91 -13.72
C ILE A 292 -2.35 -5.46 -14.34
N PHE A 293 -2.45 -5.89 -15.59
CA PHE A 293 -1.35 -6.41 -16.39
C PHE A 293 -1.11 -5.48 -17.59
N ASN A 294 -0.01 -4.71 -17.54
CA ASN A 294 0.28 -3.63 -18.48
C ASN A 294 -0.94 -2.68 -18.65
N ASP A 295 -1.18 -2.27 -19.88
CA ASP A 295 -2.30 -1.49 -20.41
C ASP A 295 -3.32 -2.39 -21.14
N GLU A 296 -3.24 -3.72 -20.95
CA GLU A 296 -3.94 -4.69 -21.80
C GLU A 296 -5.07 -5.43 -21.09
N ASP A 297 -4.89 -5.79 -19.81
CA ASP A 297 -5.81 -6.72 -19.15
C ASP A 297 -5.89 -6.47 -17.64
N CYS A 298 -7.04 -6.78 -17.05
CA CYS A 298 -7.25 -6.69 -15.61
C CYS A 298 -8.13 -7.82 -15.10
N ILE A 299 -7.93 -8.20 -13.85
CA ILE A 299 -8.84 -9.08 -13.14
C ILE A 299 -9.32 -8.36 -11.89
N GLN A 300 -10.63 -8.38 -11.66
CA GLN A 300 -11.25 -7.83 -10.46
C GLN A 300 -12.12 -8.90 -9.81
N GLY A 301 -12.14 -8.99 -8.48
CA GLY A 301 -12.99 -9.95 -7.81
C GLY A 301 -13.10 -9.74 -6.31
N SER A 302 -13.76 -10.66 -5.62
CA SER A 302 -13.89 -10.66 -4.17
C SER A 302 -12.80 -11.47 -3.46
N PHE A 303 -11.97 -12.21 -4.21
CA PHE A 303 -10.96 -13.12 -3.68
C PHE A 303 -9.61 -12.48 -3.34
N ASN A 304 -9.07 -12.85 -2.18
CA ASN A 304 -7.66 -12.61 -1.83
C ASN A 304 -6.74 -13.64 -2.51
N ILE A 305 -5.47 -13.31 -2.68
CA ILE A 305 -4.49 -14.24 -3.28
C ILE A 305 -3.92 -15.17 -2.20
N THR A 306 -4.74 -16.16 -1.87
CA THR A 306 -4.43 -17.26 -0.93
C THR A 306 -4.99 -18.55 -1.51
N PHE A 307 -4.47 -18.99 -2.66
CA PHE A 307 -5.14 -20.00 -3.49
C PHE A 307 -5.38 -21.31 -2.73
N ASP A 308 -4.45 -21.70 -1.88
CA ASP A 308 -4.54 -22.91 -1.06
C ASP A 308 -5.65 -22.88 0.00
N ARG A 309 -6.19 -21.69 0.33
CA ARG A 309 -7.27 -21.50 1.32
C ARG A 309 -8.65 -21.37 0.68
N TRP A 310 -8.76 -21.36 -0.63
CA TRP A 310 -10.03 -21.15 -1.34
C TRP A 310 -10.98 -22.37 -1.32
N TRP A 311 -10.51 -23.55 -0.89
CA TRP A 311 -11.26 -24.80 -1.00
C TRP A 311 -12.67 -24.79 -0.37
N ALA A 312 -12.91 -23.92 0.61
CA ALA A 312 -14.23 -23.75 1.24
C ALA A 312 -14.98 -22.46 0.83
N ASN A 313 -14.30 -21.46 0.25
CA ASN A 313 -14.86 -20.13 0.02
C ASN A 313 -15.33 -19.95 -1.42
N TRP A 314 -16.56 -19.46 -1.57
CA TRP A 314 -17.10 -19.06 -2.86
C TRP A 314 -16.83 -17.58 -3.07
N GLU A 315 -15.76 -17.28 -3.81
CA GLU A 315 -15.48 -15.92 -4.27
C GLU A 315 -15.68 -15.85 -5.78
N SER A 316 -16.02 -14.66 -6.28
CA SER A 316 -16.28 -14.41 -7.68
C SER A 316 -15.45 -13.23 -8.19
N GLY A 317 -15.17 -13.24 -9.48
CA GLY A 317 -14.59 -12.10 -10.16
C GLY A 317 -14.88 -12.11 -11.64
N MET A 318 -14.26 -11.19 -12.35
CA MET A 318 -14.31 -11.07 -13.79
C MET A 318 -12.95 -10.62 -14.32
N THR A 319 -12.72 -10.98 -15.56
CA THR A 319 -11.61 -10.54 -16.40
C THR A 319 -12.18 -9.93 -17.65
#